data_AF-G8RSI1-F1
#
_entry.id   AF-G8RSI1-F1
#
_cell.length_a   1.000
_cell.length_b   1.000
_cell.length_c   1.000
_cell.angle_alpha   90.00
_cell.angle_beta   90.00
_cell.angle_gamma   90.00
#
_symmetry.space_group_name_H-M   'P 1'
#
loop_
_entity.id
_entity.type
_entity.pdbx_description
1 polymer ?
#
loop_
_entity_poly.entity_id
_entity_poly.type
_entity_poly.pdbx_seq_one_letter_code
_entity_poly.pdbx_strand_id
1 'polypeptide(L)'
;MAITSEQVELVARRVTDAHLKPNNAADRDVGDRMAREAAAPAVYQAGRELMGAIAHNVAADEALIDVRQTSGYSTVGFGGTKAKVRLLAATNRRVWFGRHEDGTVQDLQAVDYQTMNIEKKRISLGWPKLEGTTITCGGSTAEWLTELKSGRYQPAPWLQPGGSSPSAAPSQGGPAPNWYPDPYRRHQLRYWDGALWTPHVSTNGVTAQDPVSP
;
A
#
# COMPACT_ATOMS: atom_id res chain seq x y z
N MET A 1 9.50 14.85 12.68
CA MET A 1 9.38 13.60 13.47
C MET A 1 9.67 12.46 12.53
N ALA A 2 10.49 11.49 12.96
CA ALA A 2 10.84 10.34 12.15
C ALA A 2 9.60 9.53 11.72
N ILE A 3 9.74 8.80 10.62
CA ILE A 3 8.70 7.91 10.11
C ILE A 3 8.50 6.75 11.08
N THR A 4 7.27 6.57 11.57
CA THR A 4 6.96 5.53 12.56
C THR A 4 6.69 4.17 11.92
N SER A 5 6.83 3.08 12.69
CA SER A 5 6.46 1.73 12.25
C SER A 5 4.98 1.65 11.84
N GLU A 6 4.11 2.38 12.51
CA GLU A 6 2.69 2.49 12.14
C GLU A 6 2.51 3.11 10.76
N GLN A 7 3.25 4.19 10.44
CA GLN A 7 3.22 4.80 9.11
C GLN A 7 3.72 3.84 8.03
N VAL A 8 4.76 3.05 8.32
CA VAL A 8 5.24 1.99 7.41
C VAL A 8 4.14 0.97 7.12
N GLU A 9 3.44 0.51 8.16
CA GLU A 9 2.31 -0.42 8.01
C GLU A 9 1.14 0.21 7.25
N LEU A 10 0.79 1.46 7.52
CA LEU A 10 -0.28 2.19 6.83
C LEU A 10 -0.01 2.30 5.33
N VAL A 11 1.23 2.64 4.94
CA VAL A 11 1.64 2.69 3.53
C VAL A 11 1.50 1.32 2.88
N ALA A 12 1.99 0.25 3.53
CA ALA A 12 1.88 -1.10 2.98
C ALA A 12 0.43 -1.56 2.80
N ARG A 13 -0.45 -1.25 3.77
CA ARG A 13 -1.90 -1.51 3.66
C ARG A 13 -2.49 -0.75 2.48
N ARG A 14 -2.14 0.53 2.30
CA ARG A 14 -2.61 1.37 1.18
C ARG A 14 -2.15 0.87 -0.18
N VAL A 15 -0.91 0.38 -0.28
CA VAL A 15 -0.39 -0.28 -1.49
C VAL A 15 -1.19 -1.54 -1.79
N THR A 16 -1.48 -2.35 -0.77
CA THR A 16 -2.22 -3.60 -0.92
C THR A 16 -3.69 -3.35 -1.29
N ASP A 17 -4.35 -2.37 -0.68
CA ASP A 17 -5.71 -1.94 -1.06
C ASP A 17 -5.76 -1.46 -2.51
N ALA A 18 -4.79 -0.63 -2.92
CA ALA A 18 -4.68 -0.18 -4.31
C ALA A 18 -4.46 -1.34 -5.29
N HIS A 19 -3.69 -2.36 -4.89
CA HIS A 19 -3.48 -3.59 -5.67
C HIS A 19 -4.75 -4.42 -5.81
N LEU A 20 -5.55 -4.54 -4.74
CA LEU A 20 -6.79 -5.31 -4.75
C LEU A 20 -7.92 -4.62 -5.53
N LYS A 21 -7.83 -3.30 -5.77
CA LYS A 21 -8.86 -2.57 -6.52
C LYS A 21 -8.97 -3.08 -7.98
N PRO A 22 -10.19 -3.37 -8.47
CA PRO A 22 -10.42 -3.75 -9.86
C PRO A 22 -10.09 -2.60 -10.80
N ASN A 23 -9.22 -2.85 -11.77
CA ASN A 23 -8.75 -1.84 -12.74
C ASN A 23 -9.47 -1.94 -14.11
N ASN A 24 -10.54 -2.76 -14.20
CA ASN A 24 -11.31 -3.15 -15.39
C ASN A 24 -10.65 -4.13 -16.40
N ALA A 25 -11.52 -4.76 -17.21
CA ALA A 25 -11.34 -5.91 -18.11
C ALA A 25 -10.81 -7.21 -17.46
N ALA A 26 -9.75 -7.13 -16.67
CA ALA A 26 -9.13 -8.26 -15.97
C ALA A 26 -10.04 -8.91 -14.91
N ASP A 27 -10.94 -8.12 -14.29
CA ASP A 27 -11.86 -8.63 -13.26
C ASP A 27 -12.94 -9.59 -13.81
N ARG A 28 -13.09 -9.69 -15.14
CA ARG A 28 -14.00 -10.65 -15.78
C ARG A 28 -13.49 -12.10 -15.66
N ASP A 29 -12.19 -12.29 -15.48
CA ASP A 29 -11.60 -13.61 -15.30
C ASP A 29 -11.41 -13.92 -13.81
N VAL A 30 -12.06 -14.99 -13.34
CA VAL A 30 -11.96 -15.43 -11.94
C VAL A 30 -10.53 -15.86 -11.58
N GLY A 31 -9.78 -16.39 -12.55
CA GLY A 31 -8.38 -16.80 -12.37
C GLY A 31 -7.46 -15.62 -12.09
N ASP A 32 -7.57 -14.54 -12.87
CA ASP A 32 -6.80 -13.30 -12.65
C ASP A 32 -7.12 -12.66 -11.29
N ARG A 33 -8.41 -12.64 -10.91
CA ARG A 33 -8.82 -12.15 -9.60
C ARG A 33 -8.19 -12.95 -8.46
N MET A 34 -8.28 -14.29 -8.52
CA MET A 34 -7.68 -15.16 -7.52
C MET A 34 -6.16 -15.03 -7.47
N ALA A 35 -5.50 -14.88 -8.62
CA ALA A 35 -4.05 -14.67 -8.68
C ALA A 35 -3.64 -13.33 -8.05
N ARG A 36 -4.41 -12.27 -8.29
CA ARG A 36 -4.21 -10.95 -7.69
C ARG A 36 -4.39 -10.99 -6.17
N GLU A 37 -5.42 -11.67 -5.69
CA GLU A 37 -5.67 -11.86 -4.25
C GLU A 37 -4.56 -12.70 -3.61
N ALA A 38 -4.13 -13.78 -4.26
CA ALA A 38 -3.01 -14.60 -3.81
C ALA A 38 -1.67 -13.82 -3.79
N ALA A 39 -1.53 -12.78 -4.62
CA ALA A 39 -0.37 -11.88 -4.64
C ALA A 39 -0.37 -10.85 -3.50
N ALA A 40 -1.52 -10.56 -2.89
CA ALA A 40 -1.67 -9.53 -1.87
C ALA A 40 -0.68 -9.62 -0.69
N PRO A 41 -0.42 -10.80 -0.07
CA PRO A 41 0.56 -10.89 1.02
C PRO A 41 1.98 -10.53 0.57
N ALA A 42 2.37 -10.92 -0.65
CA ALA A 42 3.67 -10.56 -1.20
C ALA A 42 3.78 -9.05 -1.49
N VAL A 43 2.71 -8.43 -2.00
CA VAL A 43 2.63 -6.98 -2.23
C VAL A 43 2.68 -6.20 -0.91
N TYR A 44 2.02 -6.69 0.13
CA TYR A 44 2.06 -6.12 1.47
C TYR A 44 3.48 -6.13 2.04
N GLN A 45 4.15 -7.29 2.01
CA GLN A 45 5.54 -7.38 2.50
C GLN A 45 6.47 -6.48 1.67
N ALA A 46 6.37 -6.49 0.34
CA ALA A 46 7.14 -5.61 -0.53
C ALA A 46 6.94 -4.13 -0.19
N GLY A 47 5.71 -3.70 0.07
CA GLY A 47 5.39 -2.34 0.49
C GLY A 47 5.99 -1.99 1.86
N ARG A 48 5.96 -2.92 2.83
CA ARG A 48 6.55 -2.73 4.16
C ARG A 48 8.06 -2.64 4.09
N GLU A 49 8.72 -3.54 3.39
CA GLU A 49 10.18 -3.56 3.26
C GLU A 49 10.67 -2.30 2.56
N LEU A 50 9.99 -1.88 1.49
CA LEU A 50 10.35 -0.68 0.76
C LEU A 50 10.18 0.59 1.60
N MET A 51 9.03 0.73 2.27
CA MET A 51 8.78 1.88 3.13
C MET A 51 9.66 1.84 4.39
N GLY A 52 9.99 0.66 4.92
CA GLY A 52 10.92 0.46 6.01
C GLY A 52 12.35 0.84 5.63
N ALA A 53 12.79 0.53 4.41
CA ALA A 53 14.07 0.96 3.87
C ALA A 53 14.14 2.49 3.74
N ILE A 54 13.06 3.13 3.27
CA ILE A 54 12.95 4.60 3.25
C ILE A 54 13.03 5.14 4.70
N ALA A 55 12.24 4.58 5.62
CA ALA A 55 12.20 4.98 7.03
C ALA A 55 13.57 4.86 7.74
N HIS A 56 14.40 3.89 7.33
CA HIS A 56 15.75 3.72 7.86
C HIS A 56 16.74 4.79 7.35
N ASN A 57 16.51 5.33 6.15
CA ASN A 57 17.43 6.29 5.50
C ASN A 57 17.00 7.76 5.66
N VAL A 58 15.79 8.03 6.17
CA VAL A 58 15.35 9.37 6.54
C VAL A 58 15.98 9.83 7.85
N ALA A 59 16.28 11.13 7.94
CA ALA A 59 16.81 11.68 9.18
C ALA A 59 15.71 11.80 10.26
N ALA A 60 16.10 11.86 11.53
CA ALA A 60 15.15 11.82 12.65
C ALA A 60 14.15 13.00 12.70
N ASP A 61 14.49 14.16 12.12
CA ASP A 61 13.56 15.28 12.01
C ASP A 61 12.62 15.17 10.80
N GLU A 62 12.91 14.28 9.85
CA GLU A 62 12.21 14.16 8.56
C GLU A 62 10.83 13.52 8.74
N ALA A 63 9.79 14.27 8.44
CA ALA A 63 8.41 13.81 8.56
C ALA A 63 7.87 13.36 7.20
N LEU A 64 7.17 12.21 7.18
CA LEU A 64 6.42 11.76 6.02
C LEU A 64 5.23 12.69 5.76
N ILE A 65 5.09 13.17 4.53
CA ILE A 65 4.05 14.10 4.11
C ILE A 65 2.99 13.39 3.27
N ASP A 66 3.40 12.64 2.26
CA ASP A 66 2.48 11.88 1.40
C ASP A 66 3.22 10.76 0.68
N VAL A 67 2.48 9.80 0.16
CA VAL A 67 3.04 8.68 -0.59
C VAL A 67 2.18 8.43 -1.81
N ARG A 68 2.84 8.36 -2.97
CA ARG A 68 2.27 7.82 -4.20
C ARG A 68 2.88 6.46 -4.49
N GLN A 69 2.05 5.56 -4.98
CA GLN A 69 2.43 4.17 -5.19
C GLN A 69 1.92 3.64 -6.52
N THR A 70 2.65 2.67 -7.05
CA THR A 70 2.08 1.69 -7.99
C THR A 70 2.46 0.30 -7.52
N SER A 71 1.57 -0.64 -7.78
CA SER A 71 1.75 -2.05 -7.49
C SER A 71 1.43 -2.87 -8.72
N GLY A 72 2.10 -4.00 -8.85
CA GLY A 72 1.84 -5.00 -9.84
C GLY A 72 2.37 -6.34 -9.35
N TYR A 73 2.07 -7.38 -10.11
CA TYR A 73 2.55 -8.71 -9.82
C TYR A 73 2.79 -9.46 -11.13
N SER A 74 3.64 -10.47 -11.06
CA SER A 74 3.93 -11.35 -12.18
C SER A 74 3.81 -12.79 -11.70
N THR A 75 3.03 -13.59 -12.42
CA THR A 75 2.92 -15.04 -12.23
C THR A 75 3.81 -15.83 -13.18
N VAL A 76 4.51 -15.14 -14.12
CA VAL A 76 5.41 -15.80 -15.07
C VAL A 76 6.76 -16.15 -14.40
N GLY A 77 7.06 -17.45 -14.35
CA GLY A 77 8.33 -18.01 -13.85
C GLY A 77 8.16 -19.25 -12.96
N PHE A 78 9.24 -20.00 -12.74
CA PHE A 78 9.28 -21.24 -11.94
C PHE A 78 9.29 -21.03 -10.41
N GLY A 79 9.04 -19.81 -9.92
CA GLY A 79 9.32 -19.41 -8.52
C GLY A 79 8.17 -18.76 -7.74
N GLY A 80 6.92 -18.86 -8.21
CA GLY A 80 5.76 -18.27 -7.55
C GLY A 80 5.54 -16.78 -7.87
N THR A 81 4.68 -16.13 -7.09
CA THR A 81 4.19 -14.77 -7.35
C THR A 81 5.25 -13.71 -7.05
N LYS A 82 5.68 -12.97 -8.08
CA LYS A 82 6.65 -11.87 -7.96
C LYS A 82 5.91 -10.55 -7.80
N ALA A 83 5.88 -10.02 -6.57
CA ALA A 83 5.35 -8.69 -6.31
C ALA A 83 6.28 -7.60 -6.86
N LYS A 84 5.69 -6.55 -7.41
CA LYS A 84 6.38 -5.35 -7.89
C LYS A 84 5.73 -4.14 -7.25
N VAL A 85 6.45 -3.45 -6.38
CA VAL A 85 5.96 -2.24 -5.74
C VAL A 85 6.88 -1.09 -6.09
N ARG A 86 6.33 0.07 -6.40
CA ARG A 86 7.10 1.31 -6.55
C ARG A 86 6.48 2.38 -5.67
N LEU A 87 7.31 3.12 -4.97
CA LEU A 87 6.90 4.20 -4.09
C LEU A 87 7.59 5.50 -4.49
N LEU A 88 6.82 6.59 -4.48
CA LEU A 88 7.31 7.94 -4.25
C LEU A 88 6.85 8.37 -2.86
N ALA A 89 7.75 8.35 -1.89
CA ALA A 89 7.47 8.87 -0.56
C ALA A 89 7.98 10.31 -0.44
N ALA A 90 7.07 11.25 -0.24
CA ALA A 90 7.40 12.65 -0.03
C ALA A 90 7.54 12.93 1.47
N THR A 91 8.63 13.55 1.85
CA THR A 91 8.85 14.05 3.21
C THR A 91 8.82 15.56 3.25
N ASN A 92 9.06 16.18 4.40
CA ASN A 92 9.21 17.63 4.50
C ASN A 92 10.48 18.20 3.85
N ARG A 93 11.41 17.35 3.39
CA ARG A 93 12.69 17.80 2.80
C ARG A 93 12.94 17.29 1.38
N ARG A 94 12.49 16.09 1.05
CA ARG A 94 12.87 15.40 -0.19
C ARG A 94 11.83 14.39 -0.61
N VAL A 95 11.94 13.96 -1.86
CA VAL A 95 11.17 12.82 -2.37
C VAL A 95 12.07 11.61 -2.48
N TRP A 96 11.58 10.49 -1.96
CA TRP A 96 12.22 9.19 -2.06
C TRP A 96 11.58 8.39 -3.17
N PHE A 97 12.40 7.91 -4.08
CA PHE A 97 12.08 6.91 -5.07
C PHE A 97 12.56 5.57 -4.56
N GLY A 98 11.71 4.56 -4.70
CA GLY A 98 12.12 3.21 -4.40
C GLY A 98 11.28 2.22 -5.18
N ARG A 99 11.89 1.09 -5.52
CA ARG A 99 11.22 -0.06 -6.09
C ARG A 99 11.50 -1.28 -5.23
N HIS A 100 10.53 -2.15 -5.12
CA HIS A 100 10.71 -3.50 -4.62
C HIS A 100 10.34 -4.46 -5.74
N GLU A 101 11.26 -5.33 -6.10
CA GLU A 101 11.08 -6.37 -7.10
C GLU A 101 11.84 -7.61 -6.66
N ASP A 102 11.20 -8.77 -6.82
CA ASP A 102 11.82 -10.07 -6.53
C ASP A 102 12.32 -10.22 -5.08
N GLY A 103 11.55 -9.70 -4.11
CA GLY A 103 11.92 -9.80 -2.69
C GLY A 103 13.00 -8.80 -2.26
N THR A 104 13.46 -7.92 -3.14
CA THR A 104 14.58 -7.01 -2.86
C THR A 104 14.20 -5.56 -3.13
N VAL A 105 14.60 -4.67 -2.22
CA VAL A 105 14.53 -3.21 -2.42
C VAL A 105 15.64 -2.78 -3.38
N GLN A 106 15.26 -2.08 -4.44
CA GLN A 106 16.14 -1.59 -5.50
C GLN A 106 15.87 -0.11 -5.78
N ASP A 107 16.86 0.57 -6.36
CA ASP A 107 16.74 1.94 -6.86
C ASP A 107 16.24 2.94 -5.78
N LEU A 108 16.72 2.77 -4.53
CA LEU A 108 16.39 3.67 -3.44
C LEU A 108 17.18 4.98 -3.62
N GLN A 109 16.51 6.02 -4.10
CA GLN A 109 17.10 7.31 -4.42
C GLN A 109 16.32 8.44 -3.75
N ALA A 110 17.02 9.48 -3.29
CA ALA A 110 16.39 10.63 -2.66
C ALA A 110 16.74 11.91 -3.42
N VAL A 111 15.75 12.75 -3.67
CA VAL A 111 15.92 14.03 -4.38
C VAL A 111 15.42 15.16 -3.50
N ASP A 112 16.34 16.05 -3.12
CA ASP A 112 16.02 17.22 -2.32
C ASP A 112 15.18 18.23 -3.10
N TYR A 113 14.20 18.86 -2.45
CA TYR A 113 13.32 19.83 -3.10
C TYR A 113 14.07 21.01 -3.70
N GLN A 114 15.22 21.41 -3.12
CA GLN A 114 16.02 22.52 -3.64
C GLN A 114 16.62 22.21 -5.01
N THR A 115 17.17 21.00 -5.17
CA THR A 115 17.84 20.55 -6.41
C THR A 115 16.91 19.85 -7.39
N MET A 116 15.67 19.58 -6.99
CA MET A 116 14.68 18.84 -7.80
C MET A 116 14.20 19.65 -9.01
N ASN A 117 14.32 19.07 -10.19
CA ASN A 117 13.75 19.58 -11.44
C ASN A 117 12.53 18.74 -11.84
N ILE A 118 11.45 19.38 -12.28
CA ILE A 118 10.21 18.70 -12.66
C ILE A 118 10.01 18.85 -14.16
N GLU A 119 10.11 17.74 -14.90
CA GLU A 119 9.83 17.70 -16.34
C GLU A 119 8.44 17.09 -16.60
N LYS A 120 7.45 17.95 -16.86
CA LYS A 120 6.09 17.51 -17.19
C LYS A 120 6.00 17.10 -18.66
N LYS A 121 5.70 15.84 -18.94
CA LYS A 121 5.35 15.40 -20.30
C LYS A 121 3.86 15.55 -20.56
N ARG A 122 3.52 15.91 -21.81
CA ARG A 122 2.13 16.06 -22.27
C ARG A 122 1.43 14.72 -22.51
N ILE A 123 2.19 13.63 -22.57
CA ILE A 123 1.70 12.25 -22.69
C ILE A 123 1.54 11.62 -21.31
N SER A 124 0.56 10.72 -21.18
CA SER A 124 0.38 9.92 -19.97
C SER A 124 1.57 8.96 -19.78
N LEU A 125 2.44 9.29 -18.83
CA LEU A 125 3.48 8.39 -18.34
C LEU A 125 2.90 7.57 -17.18
N GLY A 126 3.01 6.23 -17.25
CA GLY A 126 2.50 5.36 -16.19
C GLY A 126 3.20 5.56 -14.84
N TRP A 127 4.54 5.64 -14.85
CA TRP A 127 5.35 5.87 -13.64
C TRP A 127 6.39 6.96 -13.90
N PRO A 128 6.65 7.89 -12.95
CA PRO A 128 7.67 8.92 -13.12
C PRO A 128 9.08 8.30 -13.21
N LYS A 129 9.95 8.93 -14.01
CA LYS A 129 11.35 8.54 -14.15
C LYS A 129 12.23 9.55 -13.43
N LEU A 130 13.29 9.06 -12.80
CA LEU A 130 14.30 9.88 -12.13
C LEU A 130 15.62 9.76 -12.90
N GLU A 131 16.18 10.90 -13.32
CA GLU A 131 17.49 11.02 -13.97
C GLU A 131 18.29 12.09 -13.23
N GLY A 132 19.22 11.67 -12.36
CA GLY A 132 19.94 12.56 -11.46
C GLY A 132 19.00 13.23 -10.46
N THR A 133 18.67 14.50 -10.67
CA THR A 133 17.69 15.26 -9.87
C THR A 133 16.44 15.66 -10.67
N THR A 134 16.33 15.22 -11.93
CA THR A 134 15.20 15.55 -12.80
C THR A 134 14.16 14.43 -12.74
N ILE A 135 12.93 14.80 -12.39
CA ILE A 135 11.78 13.90 -12.33
C ILE A 135 10.89 14.16 -13.54
N THR A 136 10.86 13.20 -14.45
CA THR A 136 10.01 13.23 -15.65
C THR A 136 8.69 12.51 -15.38
N CYS A 137 7.58 13.23 -15.44
CA CYS A 137 6.30 12.72 -14.97
C CYS A 137 5.07 13.28 -15.73
N GLY A 138 3.92 12.64 -15.53
CA GLY A 138 2.63 13.11 -16.06
C GLY A 138 2.06 14.28 -15.23
N GLY A 139 0.97 14.87 -15.71
CA GLY A 139 0.40 16.09 -15.13
C GLY A 139 0.10 16.04 -13.64
N SER A 140 -0.60 15.01 -13.18
CA SER A 140 -1.01 14.90 -11.77
C SER A 140 0.16 14.71 -10.80
N THR A 141 1.22 14.04 -11.23
CA THR A 141 2.45 13.90 -10.44
C THR A 141 3.27 15.18 -10.47
N ALA A 142 3.33 15.87 -11.61
CA ALA A 142 4.03 17.15 -11.72
C ALA A 142 3.41 18.22 -10.83
N GLU A 143 2.08 18.30 -10.76
CA GLU A 143 1.36 19.22 -9.87
C GLU A 143 1.68 18.93 -8.41
N TRP A 144 1.57 17.66 -8.00
CA TRP A 144 1.92 17.22 -6.64
C TRP A 144 3.37 17.54 -6.25
N LEU A 145 4.34 17.27 -7.14
CA LEU A 145 5.74 17.62 -6.91
C LEU A 145 5.96 19.14 -6.82
N THR A 146 5.20 19.93 -7.59
CA THR A 146 5.27 21.40 -7.56
C THR A 146 4.74 21.95 -6.24
N GLU A 147 3.66 21.40 -5.72
CA GLU A 147 3.11 21.77 -4.42
C GLU A 147 4.07 21.43 -3.28
N LEU A 148 4.65 20.23 -3.30
CA LEU A 148 5.68 19.79 -2.34
C LEU A 148 6.90 20.73 -2.36
N LYS A 149 7.42 21.04 -3.56
CA LYS A 149 8.55 21.98 -3.73
C LYS A 149 8.22 23.38 -3.20
N SER A 150 6.96 23.80 -3.27
CA SER A 150 6.51 25.10 -2.75
C SER A 150 6.36 25.14 -1.22
N GLY A 151 6.43 24.00 -0.53
CA GLY A 151 6.22 23.90 0.91
C GLY A 151 4.77 24.12 1.38
N ARG A 152 3.82 24.24 0.44
CA ARG A 152 2.39 24.48 0.73
C ARG A 152 1.58 23.20 0.90
N TYR A 153 2.15 22.06 0.51
CA TYR A 153 1.46 20.79 0.55
C TYR A 153 1.25 20.34 2.00
N GLN A 154 0.00 20.11 2.38
CA GLN A 154 -0.35 19.60 3.71
C GLN A 154 -0.10 18.09 3.79
N PRO A 155 0.32 17.57 4.96
CA PRO A 155 0.45 16.13 5.14
C PRO A 155 -0.87 15.45 4.83
N ALA A 156 -0.79 14.38 4.06
CA ALA A 156 -1.94 13.71 3.52
C ALA A 156 -2.89 13.27 4.64
N PRO A 157 -4.21 13.41 4.46
CA PRO A 157 -5.16 13.21 5.55
C PRO A 157 -5.12 11.80 6.14
N TRP A 158 -4.70 10.81 5.34
CA TRP A 158 -4.56 9.41 5.75
C TRP A 158 -3.30 9.12 6.57
N LEU A 159 -2.34 10.05 6.65
CA LEU A 159 -1.15 9.96 7.50
C LEU A 159 -1.34 10.58 8.88
N GLN A 160 -2.41 11.35 9.07
CA GLN A 160 -2.66 12.04 10.33
C GLN A 160 -3.30 11.07 11.34
N PRO A 161 -2.69 10.84 12.51
CA PRO A 161 -3.35 10.14 13.60
C PRO A 161 -4.53 11.00 14.06
N GLY A 162 -5.76 10.63 13.69
CA GLY A 162 -6.96 11.43 13.94
C GLY A 162 -7.41 12.34 12.78
N GLY A 163 -6.96 12.07 11.55
CA GLY A 163 -7.46 12.68 10.31
C GLY A 163 -8.98 12.54 10.18
N SER A 164 -9.67 13.52 10.73
CA SER A 164 -11.12 13.58 10.86
C SER A 164 -11.73 13.86 9.49
N SER A 165 -12.54 12.93 8.98
CA SER A 165 -13.69 13.36 8.20
C SER A 165 -14.58 14.17 9.15
N PRO A 166 -14.93 15.44 8.90
CA PRO A 166 -15.88 16.12 9.77
C PRO A 166 -17.25 15.44 9.61
N SER A 167 -17.68 14.77 10.68
CA SER A 167 -19.01 14.20 10.91
C SER A 167 -19.31 12.80 10.32
N ALA A 168 -19.05 11.76 11.13
CA ALA A 168 -20.04 10.72 11.51
C ALA A 168 -19.37 9.53 12.27
N ALA A 169 -19.63 9.45 13.58
CA ALA A 169 -19.62 8.28 14.49
C ALA A 169 -18.38 7.33 14.59
N PRO A 170 -18.10 6.74 15.78
CA PRO A 170 -16.93 5.90 16.00
C PRO A 170 -17.20 4.47 15.53
N SER A 171 -16.40 3.98 14.57
CA SER A 171 -16.33 2.55 14.25
C SER A 171 -14.86 2.14 14.14
N GLN A 172 -14.41 1.39 15.13
CA GLN A 172 -13.05 0.86 15.31
C GLN A 172 -12.68 -0.20 14.26
N GLY A 173 -11.39 -0.54 14.23
CA GLY A 173 -10.72 -1.40 13.24
C GLY A 173 -11.32 -2.79 12.98
N GLY A 174 -11.00 -3.31 11.79
CA GLY A 174 -11.35 -4.67 11.35
C GLY A 174 -12.82 -4.85 10.94
N PRO A 175 -13.16 -5.94 10.23
CA PRO A 175 -14.55 -6.36 10.10
C PRO A 175 -15.15 -6.51 11.51
N ALA A 176 -16.33 -5.93 11.72
CA ALA A 176 -17.05 -6.04 12.99
C ALA A 176 -17.27 -7.52 13.36
N PRO A 177 -17.43 -7.86 14.65
CA PRO A 177 -17.69 -9.23 15.07
C PRO A 177 -18.92 -9.81 14.35
N ASN A 178 -18.73 -10.80 13.48
CA ASN A 178 -19.80 -11.38 12.67
C ASN A 178 -19.41 -12.74 12.07
N TRP A 179 -20.36 -13.39 11.42
CA TRP A 179 -20.14 -14.58 10.60
C TRP A 179 -19.57 -14.21 9.23
N TYR A 180 -18.43 -14.80 8.89
CA TYR A 180 -17.73 -14.58 7.63
C TYR A 180 -17.35 -15.93 7.01
N PRO A 181 -17.05 -16.00 5.70
CA PRO A 181 -16.58 -17.22 5.06
C PRO A 181 -15.39 -17.83 5.81
N ASP A 182 -15.44 -19.14 6.06
CA ASP A 182 -14.39 -19.83 6.82
C ASP A 182 -13.04 -19.74 6.07
N PRO A 183 -12.00 -19.10 6.65
CA PRO A 183 -10.69 -18.99 6.01
C PRO A 183 -10.02 -20.35 5.79
N TYR A 184 -10.37 -21.36 6.60
CA TYR A 184 -9.87 -22.73 6.47
C TYR A 184 -10.66 -23.57 5.46
N ARG A 185 -11.77 -23.03 4.92
CA ARG A 185 -12.69 -23.70 3.99
C ARG A 185 -13.16 -25.09 4.46
N ARG A 186 -13.22 -25.30 5.77
CA ARG A 186 -13.76 -26.53 6.39
C ARG A 186 -15.27 -26.40 6.62
N HIS A 187 -15.74 -25.17 6.78
CA HIS A 187 -17.15 -24.81 7.00
C HIS A 187 -17.60 -23.67 6.07
N GLN A 188 -18.91 -23.39 6.01
CA GLN A 188 -19.42 -22.29 5.18
C GLN A 188 -19.13 -20.93 5.80
N LEU A 189 -19.28 -20.81 7.13
CA LEU A 189 -19.03 -19.59 7.88
C LEU A 189 -18.23 -19.90 9.15
N ARG A 190 -17.39 -18.96 9.58
CA ARG A 190 -16.72 -18.93 10.89
C ARG A 190 -16.98 -17.56 11.54
N TYR A 191 -17.09 -17.54 12.85
CA TYR A 191 -17.32 -16.30 13.59
C TYR A 191 -15.99 -15.58 13.85
N TRP A 192 -15.91 -14.33 13.40
CA TRP A 192 -14.86 -13.39 13.71
C TRP A 192 -15.29 -12.56 14.92
N ASP A 193 -14.43 -12.44 15.92
CA ASP A 193 -14.70 -11.70 17.17
C ASP A 193 -14.39 -10.19 17.06
N GLY A 194 -13.86 -9.73 15.93
CA GLY A 194 -13.34 -8.36 15.78
C GLY A 194 -11.82 -8.32 15.85
N ALA A 195 -11.19 -9.32 16.48
CA ALA A 195 -9.73 -9.44 16.58
C ALA A 195 -9.17 -10.79 16.09
N LEU A 196 -9.91 -11.90 16.28
CA LEU A 196 -9.47 -13.25 15.94
C LEU A 196 -10.62 -14.11 15.42
N TRP A 197 -10.29 -15.14 14.63
CA TRP A 197 -11.23 -16.20 14.26
C TRP A 197 -11.49 -17.10 15.46
N THR A 198 -12.77 -17.33 15.77
CA THR A 198 -13.19 -18.16 16.90
C THR A 198 -13.45 -19.60 16.45
N PRO A 199 -13.59 -20.57 17.38
CA PRO A 199 -13.96 -21.93 17.03
C PRO A 199 -15.41 -22.06 16.53
N HIS A 200 -16.24 -21.02 16.61
CA HIS A 200 -17.63 -21.11 16.16
C HIS A 200 -17.72 -21.11 14.64
N VAL A 201 -18.36 -22.13 14.08
CA VAL A 201 -18.58 -22.31 12.64
C VAL A 201 -20.07 -22.54 12.35
N SER A 202 -20.49 -22.28 11.12
CA SER A 202 -21.83 -22.59 10.64
C SER A 202 -21.79 -23.22 9.25
N THR A 203 -22.56 -24.29 9.05
CA THR A 203 -22.72 -24.98 7.76
C THR A 203 -24.21 -25.21 7.52
N ASN A 204 -24.76 -24.68 6.41
CA ASN A 204 -26.20 -24.74 6.11
C ASN A 204 -27.08 -24.19 7.25
N GLY A 205 -26.60 -23.18 7.98
CA GLY A 205 -27.30 -22.57 9.11
C GLY A 205 -27.18 -23.33 10.44
N VAL A 206 -26.51 -24.48 10.49
CA VAL A 206 -26.25 -25.22 11.72
C VAL A 206 -24.92 -24.77 12.33
N THR A 207 -24.96 -24.28 13.57
CA THR A 207 -23.76 -23.86 14.30
C THR A 207 -23.06 -25.04 14.97
N ALA A 208 -21.73 -25.03 14.95
CA ALA A 208 -20.88 -26.03 15.60
C ALA A 208 -19.58 -25.37 16.11
N GLN A 209 -18.75 -26.14 16.82
CA GLN A 209 -17.41 -25.74 17.22
C GLN A 209 -16.38 -26.56 16.46
N ASP A 210 -15.47 -25.89 15.75
CA ASP A 210 -14.30 -26.47 15.09
C ASP A 210 -13.04 -25.73 15.58
N PRO A 211 -12.08 -26.43 16.19
CA PRO A 211 -10.89 -25.81 16.78
C PRO A 211 -10.06 -25.06 15.74
N VAL A 212 -9.63 -23.86 16.12
CA VAL A 212 -8.75 -22.99 15.32
C VAL A 212 -7.31 -23.46 15.54
N SER A 213 -6.90 -24.52 14.85
CA SER A 213 -5.49 -24.95 14.86
C SER A 213 -4.66 -24.06 13.94
N PRO A 214 -3.42 -23.68 14.33
CA PRO A 214 -2.44 -23.09 13.41
C PRO A 214 -1.99 -24.08 12.34
#